data_AF-A0A0V8JMG6-F1
#
_entry.id   AF-A0A0V8JMG6-F1
#
_cell.length_a   1.000
_cell.length_b   1.000
_cell.length_c   1.000
_cell.angle_alpha   90.00
_cell.angle_beta   90.00
_cell.angle_gamma   90.00
#
_symmetry.space_group_name_H-M   'P 1'
#
loop_
_entity.id
_entity.type
_entity.pdbx_description
1 polymer ?
#
loop_
_entity_poly.entity_id
_entity_poly.type
_entity_poly.pdbx_seq_one_letter_code
_entity_poly.pdbx_strand_id
1 'polypeptide(L)'
;MKKVKQRKEKRILFDKSQLAPLKVDLETKKLLAEVGLPRDVAPLFEFMSSKNQLCTLCETLHLSARYQLYWFLGMTKLGDPICLHGDNGNIVLLDVSNDDCERLINSSLVQFLQFVELFYEYIQPFVLRDERPEVDGHVPNILIREMRERFEEIDKEAMKPHSFWKLELDSLSK
;
A
#
# COMPACT_ATOMS: atom_id res chain seq x y z
N MET A 1 6.02 23.25 1.79
CA MET A 1 5.58 23.18 0.37
C MET A 1 6.53 22.40 -0.57
N LYS A 2 7.87 22.43 -0.41
CA LYS A 2 8.80 21.69 -1.31
C LYS A 2 8.69 20.15 -1.26
N LYS A 3 8.48 19.54 -0.08
CA LYS A 3 8.37 18.07 0.08
C LYS A 3 7.13 17.47 -0.61
N VAL A 4 5.98 18.13 -0.53
CA VAL A 4 4.73 17.67 -1.16
C VAL A 4 4.84 17.68 -2.70
N LYS A 5 5.53 18.68 -3.26
CA LYS A 5 5.77 18.79 -4.71
C LYS A 5 6.71 17.69 -5.22
N GLN A 6 7.81 17.41 -4.51
CA GLN A 6 8.72 16.31 -4.84
C GLN A 6 8.10 14.91 -4.69
N ARG A 7 7.13 14.73 -3.77
CA ARG A 7 6.40 13.45 -3.61
C ARG A 7 5.47 13.16 -4.78
N LYS A 8 4.82 14.19 -5.35
CA LYS A 8 4.01 14.05 -6.58
C LYS A 8 4.85 13.63 -7.79
N GLU A 9 6.11 14.06 -7.87
CA GLU A 9 7.04 13.74 -8.97
C GLU A 9 7.61 12.30 -8.88
N LYS A 10 7.42 11.60 -7.76
CA LYS A 10 7.87 10.20 -7.55
C LYS A 10 6.71 9.21 -7.57
N ARG A 11 5.72 9.44 -8.43
CA ARG A 11 4.63 8.49 -8.64
C ARG A 11 4.85 7.65 -9.88
N ILE A 12 4.40 6.40 -9.84
CA ILE A 12 4.38 5.45 -10.94
C ILE A 12 3.00 5.54 -11.58
N LEU A 13 2.95 6.06 -12.79
CA LEU A 13 1.75 6.09 -13.62
C LEU A 13 1.71 4.86 -14.50
N PHE A 14 0.51 4.42 -14.86
CA PHE A 14 0.31 3.25 -15.71
C PHE A 14 -0.37 3.62 -17.02
N ASP A 15 0.04 2.96 -18.10
CA ASP A 15 -0.53 3.22 -19.42
C ASP A 15 -2.00 2.77 -19.50
N LYS A 16 -2.89 3.68 -19.92
CA LYS A 16 -4.35 3.41 -19.99
C LYS A 16 -4.69 2.17 -20.83
N SER A 17 -3.96 1.93 -21.92
CA SER A 17 -4.17 0.75 -22.78
C SER A 17 -3.82 -0.56 -22.08
N GLN A 18 -2.85 -0.54 -21.17
CA GLN A 18 -2.41 -1.69 -20.39
C GLN A 18 -3.36 -1.98 -19.22
N LEU A 19 -4.17 -1.00 -18.81
CA LEU A 19 -5.18 -1.16 -17.77
C LEU A 19 -6.51 -1.73 -18.29
N ALA A 20 -6.70 -1.77 -19.61
CA ALA A 20 -7.93 -2.26 -20.22
C ALA A 20 -8.30 -3.71 -19.80
N PRO A 21 -7.35 -4.67 -19.74
CA PRO A 21 -7.64 -6.05 -19.37
C PRO A 21 -8.04 -6.27 -17.91
N LEU A 22 -7.75 -5.32 -17.00
CA LEU A 22 -8.10 -5.47 -15.59
C LEU A 22 -9.63 -5.49 -15.43
N LYS A 23 -10.13 -6.39 -14.58
CA LYS A 23 -11.55 -6.49 -14.24
C LYS A 23 -11.95 -5.63 -13.03
N VAL A 24 -11.20 -4.55 -12.78
CA VAL A 24 -11.52 -3.55 -11.76
C VAL A 24 -12.37 -2.42 -12.34
N ASP A 25 -12.95 -1.63 -11.45
CA ASP A 25 -13.80 -0.49 -11.80
C ASP A 25 -13.03 0.61 -12.56
N LEU A 26 -13.79 1.48 -13.23
CA LEU A 26 -13.23 2.56 -14.04
C LEU A 26 -12.47 3.61 -13.20
N GLU A 27 -12.88 3.82 -11.95
CA GLU A 27 -12.25 4.78 -11.05
C GLU A 27 -10.85 4.30 -10.66
N THR A 28 -10.68 3.03 -10.31
CA THR A 28 -9.38 2.40 -10.06
C THR A 28 -8.46 2.53 -11.28
N LYS A 29 -8.96 2.22 -12.49
CA LYS A 29 -8.16 2.40 -13.73
C LYS A 29 -7.76 3.86 -13.94
N LYS A 30 -8.68 4.80 -13.71
CA LYS A 30 -8.42 6.24 -13.84
C LYS A 30 -7.38 6.70 -12.83
N LEU A 31 -7.47 6.25 -11.58
CA LEU A 31 -6.50 6.54 -10.54
C LEU A 31 -5.11 6.04 -10.92
N LEU A 32 -4.95 4.79 -11.35
CA LEU A 32 -3.66 4.26 -11.76
C LEU A 32 -3.03 5.05 -12.92
N ALA A 33 -3.84 5.52 -13.87
CA ALA A 33 -3.35 6.25 -15.04
C ALA A 33 -3.05 7.73 -14.78
N GLU A 34 -3.85 8.42 -13.97
CA GLU A 34 -3.78 9.88 -13.81
C GLU A 34 -3.09 10.29 -12.51
N VAL A 35 -3.22 9.47 -11.47
CA VAL A 35 -2.71 9.73 -10.12
C VAL A 35 -1.51 8.81 -9.83
N GLY A 36 -1.62 7.52 -10.15
CA GLY A 36 -0.59 6.51 -9.97
C GLY A 36 -0.40 6.04 -8.52
N LEU A 37 0.66 5.26 -8.32
CA LEU A 37 1.13 4.81 -7.01
C LEU A 37 2.34 5.64 -6.57
N PRO A 38 2.54 5.89 -5.26
CA PRO A 38 3.85 6.38 -4.79
C PRO A 38 4.94 5.33 -5.10
N ARG A 39 6.19 5.74 -5.33
CA ARG A 39 7.30 4.78 -5.51
C ARG A 39 7.63 3.98 -4.24
N ASP A 40 7.47 4.59 -3.08
CA ASP A 40 7.71 3.95 -1.80
C ASP A 40 6.72 4.52 -0.78
N VAL A 41 6.43 3.78 0.28
CA VAL A 41 5.80 4.27 1.50
C VAL A 41 6.71 3.85 2.63
N ALA A 42 7.87 4.49 2.74
CA ALA A 42 8.88 4.08 3.72
C ALA A 42 8.35 4.20 5.17
N PRO A 43 8.60 3.19 6.04
CA PRO A 43 9.39 1.98 5.80
C PRO A 43 8.56 0.77 5.34
N LEU A 44 7.28 0.92 5.00
CA LEU A 44 6.34 -0.18 4.79
C LEU A 44 6.46 -0.83 3.41
N PHE A 45 6.34 -0.02 2.36
CA PHE A 45 6.11 -0.51 1.00
C PHE A 45 7.10 0.06 0.00
N GLU A 46 7.35 -0.71 -1.04
CA GLU A 46 8.09 -0.29 -2.23
C GLU A 46 7.33 -0.73 -3.47
N PHE A 47 6.89 0.23 -4.27
CA PHE A 47 6.13 -0.01 -5.49
C PHE A 47 7.03 0.04 -6.70
N MET A 48 6.73 -0.81 -7.68
CA MET A 48 7.52 -0.94 -8.89
C MET A 48 6.64 -1.25 -10.08
N SER A 49 7.11 -0.84 -11.25
CA SER A 49 6.54 -1.29 -12.52
C SER A 49 7.65 -1.56 -13.51
N SER A 50 7.42 -2.50 -14.42
CA SER A 50 8.23 -2.65 -15.61
C SER A 50 7.59 -1.82 -16.72
N LYS A 51 8.29 -0.78 -17.18
CA LYS A 51 7.84 0.08 -18.29
C LYS A 51 6.41 0.67 -18.11
N ASN A 52 6.03 1.02 -16.88
CA ASN A 52 4.69 1.55 -16.57
C ASN A 52 3.54 0.57 -16.88
N GLN A 53 3.84 -0.73 -16.87
CA GLN A 53 2.87 -1.80 -17.09
C GLN A 53 2.55 -2.50 -15.77
N LEU A 54 1.30 -2.94 -15.66
CA LEU A 54 0.85 -3.83 -14.60
C LEU A 54 0.94 -5.26 -15.13
N CYS A 55 1.60 -6.13 -14.39
CA CYS A 55 1.72 -7.54 -14.72
C CYS A 55 1.19 -8.35 -13.53
N THR A 56 0.72 -9.55 -13.81
CA THR A 56 0.35 -10.50 -12.76
C THR A 56 1.59 -11.04 -12.05
N LEU A 57 1.39 -11.63 -10.87
CA LEU A 57 2.45 -12.37 -10.19
C LEU A 57 2.97 -13.56 -11.02
N CYS A 58 2.12 -14.19 -11.83
CA CYS A 58 2.52 -15.25 -12.75
C CYS A 58 3.57 -14.76 -13.76
N GLU A 59 3.38 -13.54 -14.29
CA GLU A 59 4.28 -12.95 -15.28
C GLU A 59 5.55 -12.40 -14.63
N THR A 60 5.42 -11.79 -13.45
CA THR A 60 6.51 -11.06 -12.79
C THR A 60 7.43 -11.98 -12.00
N LEU A 61 6.87 -12.94 -11.26
CA LEU A 61 7.60 -13.82 -10.35
C LEU A 61 7.57 -15.28 -10.80
N HIS A 62 7.05 -15.56 -12.01
CA HIS A 62 6.95 -16.91 -12.59
C HIS A 62 6.20 -17.92 -11.69
N LEU A 63 5.19 -17.43 -10.95
CA LEU A 63 4.38 -18.25 -10.06
C LEU A 63 3.28 -19.02 -10.81
N SER A 64 2.66 -19.98 -10.10
CA SER A 64 1.61 -20.82 -10.65
C SER A 64 0.34 -20.03 -11.03
N ALA A 65 -0.49 -20.62 -11.91
CA ALA A 65 -1.71 -19.99 -12.42
C ALA A 65 -2.73 -19.60 -11.33
N ARG A 66 -2.61 -20.12 -10.10
CA ARG A 66 -3.46 -19.69 -8.97
C ARG A 66 -3.36 -18.19 -8.68
N TYR A 67 -2.29 -17.53 -9.12
CA TYR A 67 -2.07 -16.09 -8.91
C TYR A 67 -2.46 -15.20 -10.11
N GLN A 68 -3.17 -15.73 -11.10
CA GLN A 68 -3.53 -14.97 -12.31
C GLN A 68 -4.40 -13.73 -12.04
N LEU A 69 -5.06 -13.67 -10.88
CA LEU A 69 -5.89 -12.53 -10.47
C LEU A 69 -5.12 -11.50 -9.62
N TYR A 70 -3.85 -11.77 -9.28
CA TYR A 70 -3.04 -10.91 -8.43
C TYR A 70 -2.13 -10.06 -9.30
N TRP A 71 -2.54 -8.81 -9.51
CA TRP A 71 -1.77 -7.86 -10.29
C TRP A 71 -0.72 -7.20 -9.40
N PHE A 72 0.54 -7.43 -9.72
CA PHE A 72 1.68 -7.00 -8.91
C PHE A 72 1.81 -5.48 -8.90
N LEU A 73 1.89 -4.90 -7.70
CA LEU A 73 2.11 -3.48 -7.47
C LEU A 73 3.51 -3.20 -6.90
N GLY A 74 4.02 -4.10 -6.08
CA GLY A 74 5.23 -3.87 -5.29
C GLY A 74 5.46 -4.92 -4.22
N MET A 75 6.29 -4.60 -3.24
CA MET A 75 6.61 -5.48 -2.12
C MET A 75 6.60 -4.73 -0.79
N THR A 76 6.38 -5.48 0.29
CA THR A 76 6.74 -5.03 1.64
C THR A 76 8.26 -5.07 1.82
N LYS A 77 8.80 -4.47 2.88
CA LYS A 77 10.23 -4.62 3.21
C LYS A 77 10.65 -6.04 3.58
N LEU A 78 9.71 -6.91 3.92
CA LEU A 78 9.97 -8.32 4.19
C LEU A 78 9.98 -9.17 2.92
N GLY A 79 9.64 -8.58 1.76
CA GLY A 79 9.61 -9.26 0.47
C GLY A 79 8.23 -9.84 0.11
N ASP A 80 7.19 -9.55 0.88
CA ASP A 80 5.83 -10.01 0.58
C ASP A 80 5.26 -9.24 -0.61
N PRO A 81 4.75 -9.91 -1.66
CA PRO A 81 4.16 -9.24 -2.81
C PRO A 81 2.88 -8.48 -2.43
N ILE A 82 2.79 -7.22 -2.87
CA ILE A 82 1.61 -6.36 -2.77
C ILE A 82 0.90 -6.36 -4.12
N CYS A 83 -0.40 -6.64 -4.11
CA CYS A 83 -1.18 -6.86 -5.32
C CYS A 83 -2.49 -6.08 -5.32
N LEU A 84 -2.96 -5.74 -6.52
CA LEU A 84 -4.35 -5.39 -6.80
C LEU A 84 -5.08 -6.68 -7.18
N HIS A 85 -6.09 -7.06 -6.42
CA HIS A 85 -6.88 -8.26 -6.66
C HIS A 85 -7.92 -8.00 -7.77
N GLY A 86 -7.84 -8.78 -8.84
CA GLY A 86 -8.51 -8.50 -10.11
C GLY A 86 -10.04 -8.60 -10.07
N ASP A 87 -10.63 -9.34 -9.12
CA ASP A 87 -12.08 -9.55 -9.07
C ASP A 87 -12.84 -8.52 -8.23
N ASN A 88 -12.17 -7.89 -7.26
CA ASN A 88 -12.82 -7.00 -6.28
C ASN A 88 -12.12 -5.65 -6.12
N GLY A 89 -10.93 -5.46 -6.70
CA GLY A 89 -10.18 -4.21 -6.60
C GLY A 89 -9.49 -3.99 -5.26
N ASN A 90 -9.46 -5.01 -4.38
CA ASN A 90 -8.76 -4.93 -3.10
C ASN A 90 -7.25 -4.80 -3.32
N ILE A 91 -6.60 -4.07 -2.42
CA ILE A 91 -5.16 -4.08 -2.26
C ILE A 91 -4.83 -5.09 -1.18
N VAL A 92 -4.03 -6.09 -1.52
CA VAL A 92 -3.69 -7.21 -0.64
C VAL A 92 -2.18 -7.45 -0.64
N LEU A 93 -1.68 -8.10 0.40
CA LEU A 93 -0.37 -8.75 0.38
C LEU A 93 -0.52 -10.26 0.48
N LEU A 94 0.47 -10.99 -0.03
CA LEU A 94 0.61 -12.42 0.17
C LEU A 94 1.72 -12.68 1.18
N ASP A 95 1.37 -13.17 2.36
CA ASP A 95 2.32 -13.43 3.45
C ASP A 95 3.13 -14.71 3.12
N VAL A 96 4.31 -14.53 2.53
CA VAL A 96 5.14 -15.64 2.05
C VAL A 96 5.62 -16.51 3.22
N SER A 97 5.74 -15.92 4.41
CA SER A 97 6.11 -16.64 5.63
C SER A 97 5.00 -17.55 6.16
N ASN A 98 3.76 -17.38 5.67
CA ASN A 98 2.58 -18.08 6.13
C ASN A 98 1.77 -18.67 4.95
N ASP A 99 2.44 -19.47 4.11
CA ASP A 99 1.85 -20.19 2.96
C ASP A 99 1.08 -19.28 2.00
N ASP A 100 1.63 -18.09 1.74
CA ASP A 100 1.03 -17.04 0.90
C ASP A 100 -0.37 -16.62 1.34
N CYS A 101 -0.63 -16.64 2.65
CA CYS A 101 -1.92 -16.24 3.20
C CYS A 101 -2.23 -14.79 2.80
N GLU A 102 -3.38 -14.61 2.14
CA GLU A 102 -3.82 -13.29 1.69
C GLU A 102 -4.19 -12.42 2.91
N ARG A 103 -3.61 -11.23 2.96
CA ARG A 103 -3.93 -10.23 3.97
C ARG A 103 -4.39 -8.93 3.30
N LEU A 104 -5.56 -8.46 3.71
CA LEU A 104 -6.10 -7.19 3.25
C LEU A 104 -5.21 -6.02 3.69
N ILE A 105 -4.82 -5.18 2.74
CA ILE A 105 -4.26 -3.86 2.99
C ILE A 105 -5.41 -2.84 2.94
N ASN A 106 -6.14 -2.75 1.83
CA ASN A 106 -7.29 -1.86 1.69
C ASN A 106 -8.33 -2.42 0.72
N SER A 107 -9.59 -2.05 0.91
CA SER A 107 -10.72 -2.50 0.09
C SER A 107 -10.75 -1.86 -1.30
N SER A 108 -10.02 -0.76 -1.50
CA SER A 108 -9.89 -0.11 -2.81
C SER A 108 -8.61 0.70 -2.92
N LEU A 109 -8.23 1.03 -4.15
CA LEU A 109 -7.09 1.91 -4.42
C LEU A 109 -7.29 3.33 -3.89
N VAL A 110 -8.52 3.86 -3.92
CA VAL A 110 -8.85 5.19 -3.36
C VAL A 110 -8.50 5.22 -1.87
N GLN A 111 -9.03 4.26 -1.12
CA GLN A 111 -8.84 4.16 0.33
C GLN A 111 -7.37 3.91 0.68
N PHE A 112 -6.67 3.07 -0.10
CA PHE A 112 -5.24 2.86 0.04
C PHE A 112 -4.46 4.17 -0.07
N LEU A 113 -4.71 4.98 -1.10
CA LEU A 113 -4.01 6.25 -1.27
C LEU A 113 -4.32 7.25 -0.13
N GLN A 114 -5.53 7.24 0.40
CA GLN A 114 -5.90 8.06 1.57
C GLN A 114 -5.17 7.61 2.84
N PHE A 115 -5.09 6.29 3.09
CA PHE A 115 -4.32 5.74 4.22
C PHE A 115 -2.84 6.13 4.13
N VAL A 116 -2.24 6.02 2.94
CA VAL A 116 -0.85 6.40 2.70
C VAL A 116 -0.62 7.89 2.95
N GLU A 117 -1.54 8.75 2.51
CA GLU A 117 -1.45 10.20 2.75
C GLU A 117 -1.45 10.53 4.25
N LEU A 118 -2.39 9.95 4.99
CA LEU A 118 -2.46 10.10 6.45
C LEU A 118 -1.22 9.52 7.14
N PHE A 119 -0.73 8.36 6.72
CA PHE A 119 0.48 7.76 7.28
C PHE A 119 1.69 8.69 7.14
N TYR A 120 1.83 9.35 5.99
CA TYR A 120 2.89 10.34 5.79
C TYR A 120 2.73 11.62 6.61
N GLU A 121 1.51 12.02 6.90
CA GLU A 121 1.21 13.20 7.70
C GLU A 121 1.51 12.96 9.17
N TYR A 122 1.03 11.84 9.72
CA TYR A 122 1.05 11.58 11.15
C TYR A 122 2.26 10.77 11.63
N ILE A 123 2.70 9.77 10.87
CA ILE A 123 3.62 8.73 11.38
C ILE A 123 5.02 8.85 10.81
N GLN A 124 5.15 9.08 9.51
CA GLN A 124 6.45 9.17 8.85
C GLN A 124 7.43 10.18 9.49
N PRO A 125 7.00 11.35 10.03
CA PRO A 125 7.91 12.26 10.72
C PRO A 125 8.59 11.67 11.95
N PHE A 126 8.04 10.62 12.56
CA PHE A 126 8.61 9.94 13.72
C PHE A 126 9.45 8.74 13.30
N VAL A 127 8.95 7.94 12.34
CA VAL A 127 9.62 6.72 11.87
C VAL A 127 10.92 6.98 11.11
N LEU A 128 11.07 8.14 10.45
CA LEU A 128 12.31 8.51 9.75
C LEU A 128 13.32 9.26 10.65
N ARG A 129 13.02 9.50 11.93
CA ARG A 129 13.90 10.27 12.85
C ARG A 129 14.81 9.40 13.70
N ASP A 130 14.87 8.10 13.43
CA ASP A 130 15.68 7.12 14.16
C ASP A 130 17.21 7.36 14.05
N GLU A 131 17.66 8.40 13.33
CA GLU A 131 19.06 8.84 13.28
C GLU A 131 19.42 9.91 14.34
N ARG A 132 18.53 10.27 15.29
CA ARG A 132 18.86 11.20 16.39
C ARG A 132 18.40 10.69 17.77
N PRO A 133 19.31 10.23 18.63
CA PRO A 133 19.02 9.51 19.88
C PRO A 133 18.50 10.39 21.06
N GLU A 134 18.04 11.62 20.79
CA GLU A 134 17.74 12.62 21.85
C GLU A 134 16.23 12.84 22.07
N VAL A 135 15.36 12.21 21.28
CA VAL A 135 13.90 12.20 21.48
C VAL A 135 13.47 10.75 21.32
N ASP A 136 12.81 10.20 22.32
CA ASP A 136 12.23 8.85 22.28
C ASP A 136 11.49 8.66 20.95
N GLY A 137 12.00 7.79 20.07
CA GLY A 137 11.58 7.63 18.67
C GLY A 137 10.17 7.05 18.48
N HIS A 138 9.37 7.04 19.55
CA HIS A 138 8.05 6.47 19.59
C HIS A 138 7.02 7.44 19.04
N VAL A 139 6.10 6.90 18.22
CA VAL A 139 4.91 7.64 17.82
C VAL A 139 4.03 7.83 19.06
N PRO A 140 3.62 9.06 19.41
CA PRO A 140 2.71 9.28 20.52
C PRO A 140 1.42 8.46 20.39
N ASN A 141 1.02 7.77 21.46
CA ASN A 141 -0.21 6.95 21.49
C ASN A 141 -1.48 7.72 21.10
N ILE A 142 -1.53 9.02 21.37
CA ILE A 142 -2.63 9.90 20.94
C ILE A 142 -2.76 9.94 19.41
N LEU A 143 -1.63 10.03 18.69
CA LEU A 143 -1.59 10.05 17.22
C LEU A 143 -1.95 8.67 16.65
N ILE A 144 -1.51 7.58 17.29
CA ILE A 144 -1.89 6.23 16.86
C ILE A 144 -3.41 6.04 17.00
N ARG A 145 -4.01 6.53 18.10
CA ARG A 145 -5.46 6.48 18.30
C ARG A 145 -6.20 7.30 17.26
N GLU A 146 -5.80 8.56 17.05
CA GLU A 146 -6.41 9.42 16.03
C GLU A 146 -6.31 8.80 14.64
N MET A 147 -5.15 8.24 14.27
CA MET A 147 -4.99 7.61 12.96
C MET A 147 -5.85 6.35 12.83
N ARG A 148 -6.01 5.56 13.90
CA ARG A 148 -6.91 4.41 13.92
C ARG A 148 -8.36 4.82 13.66
N GLU A 149 -8.84 5.87 14.32
CA GLU A 149 -10.19 6.40 14.11
C GLU A 149 -10.39 6.85 12.66
N ARG A 150 -9.43 7.59 12.10
CA ARG A 150 -9.46 8.04 10.70
C ARG A 150 -9.41 6.89 9.70
N PHE A 151 -8.62 5.86 9.98
CA PHE A 151 -8.54 4.66 9.13
C PHE A 151 -9.85 3.89 9.15
N GLU A 152 -10.48 3.73 10.31
CA GLU A 152 -11.78 3.07 10.45
C GLU A 152 -12.88 3.80 9.67
N GLU A 153 -12.87 5.15 9.68
CA GLU A 153 -13.81 5.98 8.91
C GLU A 153 -13.65 5.78 7.40
N ILE A 154 -12.41 5.64 6.91
CA ILE A 154 -12.12 5.52 5.48
C ILE A 154 -12.34 4.09 5.00
N ASP A 155 -11.89 3.09 5.74
CA ASP A 155 -11.92 1.68 5.37
C ASP A 155 -11.89 0.76 6.59
N LYS A 156 -13.07 0.57 7.20
CA LYS A 156 -13.27 -0.33 8.35
C LYS A 156 -12.78 -1.76 8.12
N GLU A 157 -12.85 -2.27 6.89
CA GLU A 157 -12.44 -3.65 6.59
C GLU A 157 -10.93 -3.79 6.71
N ALA A 158 -10.18 -2.78 6.27
CA ALA A 158 -8.74 -2.68 6.45
C ALA A 158 -8.28 -2.53 7.90
N MET A 159 -9.20 -2.35 8.85
CA MET A 159 -8.92 -2.22 10.28
C MET A 159 -9.40 -3.41 11.12
N LYS A 160 -10.02 -4.41 10.48
CA LYS A 160 -10.39 -5.67 11.13
C LYS A 160 -9.17 -6.47 11.60
N PRO A 161 -9.35 -7.41 12.55
CA PRO A 161 -8.27 -8.32 12.95
C PRO A 161 -7.61 -8.99 11.74
N HIS A 162 -6.30 -9.18 11.83
CA HIS A 162 -5.45 -9.80 10.81
C HIS A 162 -5.20 -9.00 9.53
N SER A 163 -5.83 -7.83 9.33
CA SER A 163 -5.46 -6.92 8.24
C SER A 163 -4.07 -6.31 8.46
N PHE A 164 -3.46 -5.81 7.38
CA PHE A 164 -2.12 -5.23 7.45
C PHE A 164 -2.08 -4.03 8.39
N TRP A 165 -2.94 -3.02 8.17
CA TRP A 165 -2.89 -1.78 8.96
C TRP A 165 -3.25 -2.00 10.42
N LYS A 166 -4.15 -2.94 10.73
CA LYS A 166 -4.45 -3.27 12.11
C LYS A 166 -3.20 -3.78 12.84
N LEU A 167 -2.48 -4.72 12.23
CA LEU A 167 -1.25 -5.29 12.80
C LEU A 167 -0.13 -4.24 12.90
N GLU A 168 0.03 -3.40 11.87
CA GLU A 168 1.05 -2.35 11.83
C GLU A 168 0.82 -1.30 12.93
N LEU A 169 -0.42 -0.83 13.13
CA LEU A 169 -0.70 0.14 14.20
C LEU A 169 -0.61 -0.46 15.59
N ASP A 170 -0.92 -1.75 15.73
CA ASP A 170 -0.75 -2.45 17.00
C ASP A 170 0.73 -2.64 17.35
N SER A 171 1.62 -2.81 16.35
CA SER A 171 3.06 -2.90 16.57
C SER A 171 3.67 -1.56 17.02
N LEU A 172 3.20 -0.45 16.45
CA LEU A 172 3.66 0.91 16.79
C LEU A 172 3.20 1.39 18.17
N SER A 173 2.16 0.78 18.73
CA SER A 173 1.61 1.12 20.06
C SER A 173 2.24 0.36 21.23
N LYS A 174 3.22 -0.51 20.95
CA LYS A 174 3.98 -1.29 21.95
C LYS A 174 5.22 -0.54 22.40
#